data_AF-H3KG04-F1
#
_entry.id   AF-H3KG04-F1
#
_cell.length_a   1.000
_cell.length_b   1.000
_cell.length_c   1.000
_cell.angle_alpha   90.00
_cell.angle_beta   90.00
_cell.angle_gamma   90.00
#
_symmetry.space_group_name_H-M   'P 1'
#
loop_
_entity.id
_entity.type
_entity.pdbx_description
1 polymer ?
#
loop_
_entity_poly.entity_id
_entity_poly.type
_entity_poly.pdbx_seq_one_letter_code
_entity_poly.pdbx_strand_id
1 'polypeptide(L)'
;MSKINWRTVSDEEINTWPILGRGGERVVRLDPNNPTQCVKLSSKTLAMQTEREADYLQELEDKGIRSKYVPRFYGYIETPTQIGVVVEAIVPGPRFDSTELLSSYVLRIKEDPVALAEITHCLLAVKSEMIRHNIIVSDLSPANMMAVSKDRRVDVVLIDGFYVPEHIQLARRFRFFGRLKINRQWKKFDKRLRNLLILHESSADGHK
;
A
#
# COMPACT_ATOMS: atom_id res chain seq x y z
N MET A 1 7.78 16.65 18.66
CA MET A 1 8.29 15.54 17.84
C MET A 1 7.93 14.25 18.55
N SER A 2 6.95 13.52 18.03
CA SER A 2 6.71 12.14 18.42
C SER A 2 8.01 11.37 18.16
N LYS A 3 8.55 10.66 19.16
CA LYS A 3 9.74 9.84 18.98
C LYS A 3 9.33 8.68 18.08
N ILE A 4 9.72 8.74 16.82
CA ILE A 4 9.65 7.60 15.92
C ILE A 4 10.30 6.39 16.62
N ASN A 5 9.59 5.27 16.69
CA ASN A 5 10.14 4.03 17.23
C ASN A 5 11.22 3.50 16.30
N TRP A 6 12.49 3.63 16.72
CA TRP A 6 13.63 3.07 16.01
C TRP A 6 14.04 1.73 16.62
N ARG A 7 14.23 0.73 15.78
CA ARG A 7 14.88 -0.54 16.13
C ARG A 7 16.13 -0.70 15.28
N THR A 8 17.28 -0.88 15.93
CA THR A 8 18.54 -1.21 15.24
C THR A 8 18.69 -2.72 15.16
N VAL A 9 19.00 -3.23 13.96
CA VAL A 9 19.17 -4.66 13.67
C VAL A 9 20.41 -4.84 12.79
N SER A 10 21.08 -6.00 12.81
CA SER A 10 22.21 -6.26 11.91
C SER A 10 21.73 -6.61 10.49
N ASP A 11 22.61 -6.43 9.50
CA ASP A 11 22.31 -6.85 8.13
C ASP A 11 22.15 -8.37 8.04
N GLU A 12 22.91 -9.14 8.81
CA GLU A 12 22.83 -10.60 8.87
C GLU A 12 21.47 -11.04 9.42
N GLU A 13 21.00 -10.44 10.52
CA GLU A 13 19.71 -10.78 11.11
C GLU A 13 18.56 -10.44 10.14
N ILE A 14 18.46 -9.19 9.68
CA ILE A 14 17.31 -8.75 8.88
C ILE A 14 17.21 -9.51 7.56
N ASN A 15 18.35 -9.93 6.98
CA ASN A 15 18.35 -10.64 5.71
C ASN A 15 17.94 -12.11 5.82
N THR A 16 17.88 -12.68 7.03
CA THR A 16 17.30 -14.00 7.28
C THR A 16 15.76 -13.99 7.32
N TRP A 17 15.13 -12.83 7.50
CA TRP A 17 13.68 -12.76 7.68
C TRP A 17 12.93 -13.21 6.41
N PRO A 18 11.78 -13.91 6.55
CA PRO A 18 11.01 -14.41 5.40
C PRO A 18 10.63 -13.30 4.43
N ILE A 19 10.74 -13.56 3.13
CA ILE A 19 10.41 -12.59 2.10
C ILE A 19 8.92 -12.68 1.79
N LEU A 20 8.22 -11.56 1.98
CA LEU A 20 6.82 -11.41 1.64
C LEU A 20 6.64 -10.87 0.22
N GLY A 21 7.58 -10.04 -0.25
CA GLY A 21 7.54 -9.48 -1.61
C GLY A 21 8.86 -8.85 -2.02
N ARG A 22 9.09 -8.73 -3.32
CA ARG A 22 10.24 -8.03 -3.90
C ARG A 22 9.75 -7.04 -4.95
N GLY A 23 10.15 -5.78 -4.82
CA GLY A 23 10.05 -4.76 -5.87
C GLY A 23 11.42 -4.48 -6.48
N GLY A 24 11.50 -3.49 -7.38
CA GLY A 24 12.77 -3.13 -8.02
C GLY A 24 13.83 -2.63 -7.03
N GLU A 25 13.42 -1.76 -6.09
CA GLU A 25 14.35 -1.09 -5.15
C GLU A 25 14.18 -1.55 -3.70
N ARG A 26 13.16 -2.38 -3.42
CA ARG A 26 12.74 -2.74 -2.06
C ARG A 26 12.45 -4.22 -1.90
N VAL A 27 12.81 -4.76 -0.74
CA VAL A 27 12.41 -6.10 -0.31
C VAL A 27 11.49 -5.96 0.89
N VAL A 28 10.31 -6.58 0.83
CA VAL A 28 9.39 -6.64 1.96
C VAL A 28 9.62 -7.96 2.68
N ARG A 29 9.95 -7.89 3.97
CA ARG A 29 10.20 -9.05 4.82
C ARG A 29 9.20 -9.11 5.96
N LEU A 30 8.73 -10.30 6.31
CA LEU A 30 7.83 -10.54 7.43
C LEU A 30 8.65 -10.62 8.73
N ASP A 31 8.18 -10.01 9.82
CA ASP A 31 8.83 -10.17 11.12
C ASP A 31 8.60 -11.59 11.65
N PRO A 32 9.66 -12.40 11.87
CA PRO A 32 9.50 -13.79 12.31
C PRO A 32 8.96 -13.91 13.74
N ASN A 33 9.13 -12.88 14.57
CA ASN A 33 8.65 -12.85 15.95
C ASN A 33 7.24 -12.25 16.07
N ASN A 34 6.81 -11.50 15.05
CA ASN A 34 5.48 -10.91 14.99
C ASN A 34 4.93 -10.92 13.55
N PRO A 35 4.27 -12.00 13.12
CA PRO A 35 3.79 -12.14 11.73
C PRO A 35 2.62 -11.21 11.38
N THR A 36 2.19 -10.33 12.29
CA THR A 36 1.26 -9.23 11.98
C THR A 36 1.99 -7.98 11.44
N GLN A 37 3.32 -7.99 11.41
CA GLN A 37 4.17 -6.89 10.95
C GLN A 37 5.10 -7.35 9.84
N CYS A 38 5.35 -6.44 8.90
CA CYS A 38 6.40 -6.58 7.90
C CYS A 38 7.24 -5.31 7.84
N VAL A 39 8.44 -5.45 7.32
CA VAL A 39 9.38 -4.36 7.07
C VAL A 39 9.59 -4.21 5.57
N LYS A 40 9.42 -3.01 5.03
CA LYS A 40 9.83 -2.70 3.65
C LYS A 40 11.22 -2.09 3.68
N LEU A 41 12.21 -2.83 3.20
CA LEU A 41 13.63 -2.47 3.28
C LEU A 41 14.14 -1.88 1.97
N SER A 42 14.91 -0.80 2.08
CA SER A 42 15.73 -0.20 1.02
C SER A 42 17.20 -0.21 1.44
N SER A 43 18.12 -0.30 0.47
CA SER A 43 19.50 0.14 0.70
C SER A 43 19.52 1.62 1.10
N LYS A 44 20.43 2.03 1.98
CA LYS A 44 20.63 3.45 2.34
C LYS A 44 20.89 4.35 1.14
N THR A 45 21.52 3.82 0.08
CA THR A 45 21.75 4.56 -1.17
C THR A 45 20.47 4.84 -1.97
N LEU A 46 19.39 4.10 -1.71
CA LEU A 46 18.08 4.18 -2.40
C LEU A 46 16.93 4.37 -1.39
N ALA A 47 17.24 4.93 -0.22
CA ALA A 47 16.34 5.00 0.94
C ALA A 47 15.27 6.10 0.86
N MET A 48 15.46 7.11 0.00
CA MET A 48 14.65 8.33 0.00
C MET A 48 13.14 8.07 -0.07
N GLN A 49 12.70 7.05 -0.83
CA GLN A 49 11.27 6.71 -0.89
C GLN A 49 10.77 6.08 0.41
N THR A 50 11.55 5.20 1.03
CA THR A 50 11.23 4.55 2.31
C THR A 50 11.17 5.57 3.45
N GLU A 51 12.13 6.50 3.49
CA GLU A 51 12.13 7.61 4.45
C GLU A 51 10.88 8.49 4.30
N ARG A 52 10.58 8.93 3.07
CA ARG A 52 9.39 9.77 2.81
C ARG A 52 8.08 9.07 3.14
N GLU A 53 8.03 7.75 2.92
CA GLU A 53 6.87 6.93 3.26
C GLU A 53 6.67 6.86 4.77
N ALA A 54 7.74 6.54 5.48
CA ALA A 54 7.70 6.40 6.91
C ALA A 54 7.42 7.75 7.61
N ASP A 55 7.99 8.85 7.11
CA ASP A 55 7.71 10.21 7.60
C ASP A 55 6.24 10.56 7.43
N TYR A 56 5.63 10.13 6.31
CA TYR A 56 4.22 10.40 6.06
C TYR A 56 3.31 9.55 6.93
N LEU A 57 3.62 8.27 7.09
CA LEU A 57 2.85 7.37 7.94
C LEU A 57 2.92 7.80 9.41
N GLN A 58 4.10 8.23 9.89
CA GLN A 58 4.24 8.85 11.21
C GLN A 58 3.39 10.13 11.33
N GLU A 59 3.38 11.00 10.32
CA GLU A 59 2.55 12.20 10.30
C GLU A 59 1.05 11.87 10.41
N LEU A 60 0.58 10.80 9.75
CA LEU A 60 -0.80 10.34 9.85
C LEU A 60 -1.13 9.81 11.26
N GLU A 61 -0.25 9.00 11.85
CA GLU A 61 -0.42 8.51 13.23
C GLU A 61 -0.40 9.65 14.26
N ASP A 62 0.51 10.61 14.12
CA ASP A 62 0.61 11.79 15.01
C ASP A 62 -0.66 12.65 14.95
N LYS A 63 -1.34 12.67 13.80
CA LYS A 63 -2.64 13.34 13.62
C LYS A 63 -3.83 12.50 14.09
N GLY A 64 -3.60 11.27 14.57
CA GLY A 64 -4.65 10.33 14.94
C GLY A 64 -5.48 9.84 13.75
N ILE A 65 -4.98 9.99 12.52
CA ILE A 65 -5.68 9.57 11.30
C ILE A 65 -5.48 8.07 11.14
N ARG A 66 -6.51 7.30 11.49
CA ARG A 66 -6.55 5.84 11.30
C ARG A 66 -7.63 5.47 10.32
N SER A 67 -7.29 4.57 9.40
CA SER A 67 -8.18 4.07 8.37
C SER A 67 -7.95 2.58 8.17
N LYS A 68 -9.03 1.81 7.99
CA LYS A 68 -8.92 0.38 7.66
C LYS A 68 -8.23 0.12 6.31
N TYR A 69 -8.18 1.12 5.45
CA TYR A 69 -7.57 1.08 4.12
C TYR A 69 -6.06 1.37 4.13
N VAL A 70 -5.52 1.84 5.27
CA VAL A 70 -4.10 2.18 5.43
C VAL A 70 -3.48 1.20 6.43
N PRO A 71 -2.31 0.61 6.14
CA PRO A 71 -1.63 -0.29 7.07
C PRO A 71 -1.24 0.49 8.32
N ARG A 72 -1.34 -0.14 9.49
CA ARG A 72 -0.79 0.46 10.71
C ARG A 72 0.71 0.65 10.57
N PHE A 73 1.20 1.77 11.09
CA PHE A 73 2.62 2.08 11.15
C PHE A 73 3.16 1.80 12.56
N TYR A 74 4.31 1.13 12.64
CA TYR A 74 4.90 0.69 13.91
C TYR A 74 6.27 1.30 14.20
N GLY A 75 6.93 1.89 13.21
CA GLY A 75 8.25 2.49 13.37
C GLY A 75 9.18 2.20 12.21
N TYR A 76 10.47 2.25 12.52
CA TYR A 76 11.56 2.08 11.56
C TYR A 76 12.51 1.00 12.06
N ILE A 77 13.10 0.30 11.10
CA ILE A 77 14.28 -0.53 11.31
C ILE A 77 15.44 0.13 10.59
N GLU A 78 16.59 0.21 11.24
CA GLU A 78 17.83 0.63 10.60
C GLU A 78 18.91 -0.42 10.83
N THR A 79 19.68 -0.69 9.77
CA THR A 79 20.85 -1.56 9.80
C THR A 79 22.07 -0.76 9.30
N PRO A 80 23.30 -1.33 9.29
CA PRO A 80 24.45 -0.64 8.73
C PRO A 80 24.23 -0.19 7.28
N THR A 81 23.61 -1.02 6.44
CA THR A 81 23.45 -0.75 4.99
C THR A 81 22.02 -0.47 4.53
N GLN A 82 21.01 -0.69 5.38
CA GLN A 82 19.59 -0.61 5.00
C GLN A 82 18.77 0.27 5.96
N ILE A 83 17.64 0.74 5.46
CA ILE A 83 16.57 1.34 6.27
C ILE A 83 15.25 0.69 5.87
N GLY A 84 14.36 0.51 6.84
CA GLY A 84 13.05 -0.07 6.62
C GLY A 84 11.95 0.63 7.39
N VAL A 85 10.77 0.64 6.78
CA VAL A 85 9.52 1.07 7.42
C VAL A 85 8.79 -0.16 7.93
N VAL A 86 8.42 -0.17 9.21
CA VAL A 86 7.68 -1.27 9.85
C VAL A 86 6.19 -0.95 9.80
N VAL A 87 5.44 -1.80 9.11
CA VAL A 87 4.00 -1.64 8.89
C VAL A 87 3.26 -2.95 9.13
N GLU A 88 1.93 -2.87 9.16
CA GLU A 88 1.07 -4.05 9.20
C GLU A 88 1.28 -4.95 7.98
N ALA A 89 1.47 -6.24 8.24
CA ALA A 89 1.49 -7.27 7.22
C ALA A 89 0.06 -7.58 6.76
N ILE A 90 -0.22 -7.36 5.48
CA ILE A 90 -1.51 -7.70 4.86
C ILE A 90 -1.42 -9.12 4.30
N VAL A 91 -1.59 -10.09 5.19
CA VAL A 91 -1.49 -11.53 4.94
C VAL A 91 -2.66 -12.29 5.55
N PRO A 92 -2.95 -13.54 5.13
CA PRO A 92 -3.94 -14.37 5.79
C PRO A 92 -3.58 -14.60 7.27
N GLY A 93 -4.58 -14.55 8.15
CA GLY A 93 -4.38 -14.64 9.59
C GLY A 93 -5.60 -14.15 10.37
N PRO A 94 -5.42 -13.62 11.60
CA PRO A 94 -6.54 -13.22 12.45
C PRO A 94 -7.47 -12.17 11.80
N ARG A 95 -6.87 -11.20 11.07
CA ARG A 95 -7.61 -10.07 10.48
C ARG A 95 -8.26 -10.41 9.13
N PHE A 96 -7.63 -11.26 8.33
CA PHE A 96 -8.07 -11.57 6.96
C PHE A 96 -8.03 -13.08 6.73
N ASP A 97 -9.10 -13.62 6.15
CA ASP A 97 -9.17 -15.05 5.83
C ASP A 97 -8.34 -15.36 4.57
N SER A 98 -8.32 -14.43 3.60
CA SER A 98 -7.43 -14.48 2.45
C SER A 98 -7.02 -13.08 1.99
N THR A 99 -5.90 -13.02 1.28
CA THR A 99 -5.35 -11.78 0.70
C THR A 99 -4.80 -12.06 -0.68
N GLU A 100 -5.07 -11.18 -1.64
CA GLU A 100 -4.61 -11.28 -3.02
C GLU A 100 -4.28 -9.86 -3.53
N LEU A 101 -3.30 -9.71 -4.44
CA LEU A 101 -3.09 -8.41 -5.11
C LEU A 101 -4.37 -8.01 -5.83
N LEU A 102 -4.76 -6.73 -5.73
CA LEU A 102 -5.99 -6.25 -6.38
C LEU A 102 -5.96 -6.47 -7.89
N SER A 103 -4.78 -6.35 -8.51
CA SER A 103 -4.60 -6.67 -9.94
C SER A 103 -5.02 -8.11 -10.27
N SER A 104 -4.59 -9.08 -9.48
CA SER A 104 -4.91 -10.50 -9.70
C SER A 104 -6.36 -10.79 -9.37
N TYR A 105 -6.87 -10.23 -8.27
CA TYR A 105 -8.25 -10.38 -7.84
C TYR A 105 -9.23 -9.90 -8.92
N VAL A 106 -9.03 -8.69 -9.44
CA VAL A 106 -9.92 -8.10 -10.46
C VAL A 106 -9.91 -8.90 -11.76
N LEU A 107 -8.76 -9.45 -12.16
CA LEU A 107 -8.68 -10.34 -13.33
C LEU A 107 -9.40 -11.66 -13.09
N ARG A 108 -9.31 -12.23 -11.89
CA ARG A 108 -9.99 -13.48 -11.52
C ARG A 108 -11.51 -13.34 -11.54
N ILE A 109 -12.04 -12.17 -11.14
CA ILE A 109 -13.48 -11.90 -11.09
C ILE A 109 -14.01 -11.15 -12.34
N LYS A 110 -13.21 -11.00 -13.39
CA LYS A 110 -13.54 -10.13 -14.54
C LYS A 110 -14.87 -10.48 -15.24
N GLU A 111 -15.27 -11.75 -15.20
CA GLU A 111 -16.50 -12.26 -15.80
C GLU A 111 -17.70 -12.26 -14.82
N ASP A 112 -17.52 -11.76 -13.59
CA ASP A 112 -18.55 -11.66 -12.56
C ASP A 112 -18.94 -10.18 -12.33
N PRO A 113 -20.03 -9.69 -12.96
CA PRO A 113 -20.46 -8.31 -12.83
C PRO A 113 -20.83 -7.92 -11.39
N VAL A 114 -21.30 -8.87 -10.59
CA VAL A 114 -21.69 -8.62 -9.20
C VAL A 114 -20.44 -8.38 -8.36
N ALA A 115 -19.46 -9.28 -8.44
CA ALA A 115 -18.19 -9.12 -7.74
C ALA A 115 -17.43 -7.85 -8.20
N LEU A 116 -17.50 -7.50 -9.48
CA LEU A 116 -16.91 -6.26 -10.02
C LEU A 116 -17.60 -5.01 -9.45
N ALA A 117 -18.92 -5.03 -9.29
CA ALA A 117 -19.66 -3.94 -8.66
C ALA A 117 -19.28 -3.79 -7.18
N GLU A 118 -19.17 -4.91 -6.45
CA GLU A 118 -18.77 -4.93 -5.03
C GLU A 118 -17.37 -4.33 -4.82
N ILE A 119 -16.37 -4.77 -5.59
CA ILE A 119 -15.01 -4.24 -5.45
C ILE A 119 -14.93 -2.76 -5.88
N THR A 120 -15.70 -2.36 -6.90
CA THR A 120 -15.80 -0.96 -7.31
C THR A 120 -16.36 -0.09 -6.20
N HIS A 121 -17.38 -0.56 -5.48
CA HIS A 121 -17.92 0.14 -4.32
C HIS A 121 -16.86 0.30 -3.22
N CYS A 122 -16.09 -0.75 -2.93
CA CYS A 122 -14.99 -0.69 -1.96
C CYS A 122 -13.92 0.33 -2.37
N LEU A 123 -13.55 0.38 -3.64
CA LEU A 123 -12.60 1.35 -4.18
C LEU A 123 -13.12 2.80 -4.04
N LEU A 124 -14.40 3.06 -4.32
CA LEU A 124 -14.99 4.38 -4.10
C LEU A 124 -15.00 4.78 -2.62
N ALA A 125 -15.16 3.81 -1.71
CA ALA A 125 -15.02 4.04 -0.28
C ALA A 125 -13.56 4.39 0.11
N VAL A 126 -12.56 3.72 -0.46
CA VAL A 126 -11.13 4.08 -0.33
C VAL A 126 -10.92 5.54 -0.76
N LYS A 127 -11.40 5.93 -1.94
CA LYS A 127 -11.28 7.31 -2.44
C LYS A 127 -11.91 8.33 -1.51
N SER A 128 -13.11 8.01 -1.01
CA SER A 128 -13.86 8.89 -0.11
C SER A 128 -13.11 9.10 1.20
N GLU A 129 -12.51 8.04 1.74
CA GLU A 129 -11.66 8.11 2.91
C GLU A 129 -10.39 8.94 2.67
N MET A 130 -9.74 8.75 1.52
CA MET A 130 -8.58 9.55 1.13
C MET A 130 -8.90 11.04 1.10
N ILE A 131 -10.04 11.43 0.51
CA ILE A 131 -10.48 12.83 0.47
C ILE A 131 -10.85 13.33 1.87
N ARG A 132 -11.58 12.52 2.65
CA ARG A 132 -12.05 12.88 3.99
C ARG A 132 -10.88 13.18 4.93
N HIS A 133 -9.85 12.34 4.92
CA HIS A 133 -8.70 12.49 5.81
C HIS A 133 -7.47 13.14 5.17
N ASN A 134 -7.56 13.55 3.90
CA ASN A 134 -6.42 14.07 3.14
C ASN A 134 -5.24 13.07 3.09
N ILE A 135 -5.56 11.78 2.93
CA ILE A 135 -4.57 10.71 2.77
C ILE A 135 -4.15 10.67 1.30
N ILE A 136 -2.89 11.01 1.05
CA ILE A 136 -2.32 11.17 -0.29
C ILE A 136 -1.46 9.95 -0.60
N VAL A 137 -1.91 9.17 -1.58
CA VAL A 137 -1.12 8.08 -2.15
C VAL A 137 -0.67 8.54 -3.54
N SER A 138 0.64 8.71 -3.72
CA SER A 138 1.22 9.23 -4.97
C SER A 138 1.35 8.17 -6.06
N ASP A 139 1.43 6.88 -5.68
CA ASP A 139 1.47 5.77 -6.63
C ASP A 139 0.27 4.83 -6.47
N LEU A 140 -0.90 5.33 -6.86
CA LEU A 140 -2.14 4.57 -6.82
C LEU A 140 -2.22 3.61 -8.03
N SER A 141 -2.07 2.31 -7.78
CA SER A 141 -2.15 1.26 -8.81
C SER A 141 -2.77 -0.02 -8.24
N PRO A 142 -3.39 -0.88 -9.07
CA PRO A 142 -3.87 -2.19 -8.61
C PRO A 142 -2.75 -3.11 -8.08
N ALA A 143 -1.49 -2.87 -8.45
CA ALA A 143 -0.34 -3.62 -7.93
C ALA A 143 0.11 -3.15 -6.53
N ASN A 144 -0.31 -1.95 -6.10
CA ASN A 144 -0.01 -1.37 -4.79
C ASN A 144 -1.21 -1.47 -3.83
N MET A 145 -2.15 -2.38 -4.13
CA MET A 145 -3.34 -2.65 -3.33
C MET A 145 -3.52 -4.15 -3.16
N MET A 146 -4.06 -4.54 -2.02
CA MET A 146 -4.51 -5.89 -1.73
C MET A 146 -6.03 -5.94 -1.70
N ALA A 147 -6.64 -6.88 -2.40
CA ALA A 147 -7.97 -7.36 -2.08
C ALA A 147 -7.86 -8.29 -0.87
N VAL A 148 -8.66 -8.03 0.16
CA VAL A 148 -8.65 -8.80 1.41
C VAL A 148 -10.04 -9.33 1.67
N SER A 149 -10.15 -10.57 2.14
CA SER A 149 -11.44 -11.16 2.51
C SER A 149 -11.54 -11.38 4.01
N LYS A 150 -12.74 -11.15 4.55
CA LYS A 150 -13.10 -11.53 5.92
C LYS A 150 -14.59 -11.84 5.99
N ASP A 151 -14.96 -12.98 6.55
CA ASP A 151 -16.37 -13.40 6.72
C ASP A 151 -17.17 -13.35 5.41
N ARG A 152 -16.54 -13.80 4.31
CA ARG A 152 -17.06 -13.77 2.92
C ARG A 152 -17.30 -12.36 2.34
N ARG A 153 -16.83 -11.30 3.00
CA ARG A 153 -16.83 -9.94 2.47
C ARG A 153 -15.45 -9.61 1.95
N VAL A 154 -15.39 -8.89 0.84
CA VAL A 154 -14.14 -8.41 0.25
C VAL A 154 -14.00 -6.92 0.51
N ASP A 155 -12.79 -6.48 0.83
CA ASP A 155 -12.40 -5.09 0.97
C ASP A 155 -11.04 -4.87 0.30
N VAL A 156 -10.53 -3.64 0.35
CA VAL A 156 -9.24 -3.26 -0.23
C VAL A 156 -8.34 -2.66 0.84
N VAL A 157 -7.04 -2.92 0.77
CA VAL A 157 -6.03 -2.22 1.59
C VAL A 157 -4.95 -1.69 0.67
N LEU A 158 -4.58 -0.42 0.84
CA LEU A 158 -3.44 0.20 0.18
C LEU A 158 -2.17 -0.32 0.85
N ILE A 159 -1.23 -0.87 0.10
CA ILE A 159 0.00 -1.42 0.70
C ILE A 159 1.23 -0.62 0.38
N ASP A 160 1.19 0.36 -0.52
CA ASP A 160 2.35 1.17 -0.92
C ASP A 160 1.92 2.52 -1.51
N GLY A 161 2.90 3.40 -1.76
CA GLY A 161 2.71 4.68 -2.45
C GLY A 161 2.41 5.86 -1.52
N PHE A 162 2.55 5.68 -0.21
CA PHE A 162 2.30 6.69 0.83
C PHE A 162 3.40 7.75 0.90
N TYR A 163 3.61 8.52 -0.17
CA TYR A 163 4.58 9.62 -0.14
C TYR A 163 4.09 10.80 -0.97
N VAL A 164 4.77 11.93 -0.84
CA VAL A 164 4.50 13.16 -1.59
C VAL A 164 5.84 13.65 -2.12
N PRO A 165 6.14 13.46 -3.42
CA PRO A 165 7.47 13.77 -3.97
C PRO A 165 7.74 15.27 -4.13
N GLU A 166 6.73 16.13 -3.98
CA GLU A 166 6.88 17.58 -4.15
C GLU A 166 7.72 18.21 -3.02
N HIS A 167 8.70 19.04 -3.40
CA HIS A 167 9.52 19.81 -2.46
C HIS A 167 8.67 20.73 -1.57
N ILE A 168 7.65 21.38 -2.16
CA ILE A 168 6.67 22.17 -1.42
C ILE A 168 5.44 21.30 -1.17
N GLN A 169 5.26 20.86 0.08
CA GLN A 169 4.23 19.91 0.48
C GLN A 169 2.83 20.55 0.64
N LEU A 170 2.43 21.42 -0.32
CA LEU A 170 1.14 22.11 -0.30
C LEU A 170 -0.04 21.15 -0.17
N ALA A 171 0.05 19.99 -0.84
CA ALA A 171 -1.00 18.97 -0.80
C ALA A 171 -1.16 18.38 0.62
N ARG A 172 -0.07 18.22 1.39
CA ARG A 172 -0.14 17.74 2.77
C ARG A 172 -0.72 18.80 3.72
N ARG A 173 -0.35 20.07 3.50
CA ARG A 173 -0.74 21.18 4.38
C ARG A 173 -2.15 21.70 4.13
N PHE A 174 -2.60 21.74 2.87
CA PHE A 174 -3.87 22.33 2.48
C PHE A 174 -4.75 21.30 1.78
N ARG A 175 -5.91 21.01 2.39
CA ARG A 175 -6.87 20.01 1.90
C ARG A 175 -7.36 20.28 0.48
N PHE A 176 -7.41 21.54 0.05
CA PHE A 176 -7.73 21.90 -1.33
C PHE A 176 -6.74 21.28 -2.33
N PHE A 177 -5.44 21.53 -2.14
CA PHE A 177 -4.40 20.96 -3.00
C PHE A 177 -4.29 19.43 -2.84
N GLY A 178 -4.49 18.92 -1.63
CA GLY A 178 -4.56 17.48 -1.38
C GLY A 178 -5.69 16.81 -2.16
N ARG A 179 -6.91 17.36 -2.13
CA ARG A 179 -8.05 16.86 -2.92
C ARG A 179 -7.78 16.89 -4.42
N LEU A 180 -7.18 17.96 -4.94
CA LEU A 180 -6.79 18.04 -6.36
C LEU A 180 -5.80 16.91 -6.71
N LYS A 181 -4.79 16.69 -5.86
CA LYS A 181 -3.80 15.64 -6.07
C LYS A 181 -4.41 14.24 -5.98
N ILE A 182 -5.25 13.96 -4.98
CA ILE A 182 -5.95 12.68 -4.82
C ILE A 182 -6.79 12.39 -6.07
N ASN A 183 -7.58 13.37 -6.53
CA ASN A 183 -8.39 13.21 -7.73
C ASN A 183 -7.55 12.95 -8.99
N ARG A 184 -6.39 13.59 -9.11
CA ARG A 184 -5.45 13.34 -10.22
C ARG A 184 -4.90 11.92 -10.18
N GLN A 185 -4.48 11.43 -9.01
CA GLN A 185 -3.98 10.06 -8.88
C GLN A 185 -5.09 9.03 -9.09
N TRP A 186 -6.30 9.34 -8.63
CA TRP A 186 -7.49 8.52 -8.87
C TRP A 186 -7.78 8.35 -10.37
N LYS A 187 -7.73 9.43 -11.16
CA LYS A 187 -7.90 9.34 -12.62
C LYS A 187 -6.86 8.44 -13.28
N LYS A 188 -5.62 8.45 -12.81
CA LYS A 188 -4.56 7.56 -13.30
C LYS A 188 -4.82 6.11 -12.91
N PHE A 189 -5.26 5.87 -11.67
CA PHE A 189 -5.66 4.56 -11.18
C PHE A 189 -6.81 3.98 -12.00
N ASP A 190 -7.88 4.75 -12.22
CA ASP A 190 -9.04 4.32 -13.03
C ASP A 190 -8.60 3.91 -14.44
N LYS A 191 -7.69 4.68 -15.06
CA LYS A 191 -7.14 4.34 -16.38
C LYS A 191 -6.34 3.03 -16.35
N ARG A 192 -5.48 2.83 -15.34
CA ARG A 192 -4.69 1.60 -15.17
C ARG A 192 -5.58 0.38 -14.95
N LEU A 193 -6.62 0.51 -14.14
CA LEU A 193 -7.57 -0.56 -13.85
C LEU A 193 -8.35 -0.97 -15.11
N ARG A 194 -8.84 0.00 -15.89
CA ARG A 194 -9.51 -0.28 -17.18
C ARG A 194 -8.58 -0.96 -18.17
N ASN A 195 -7.36 -0.46 -18.31
CA ASN A 195 -6.37 -1.06 -19.21
C ASN A 195 -6.04 -2.51 -18.81
N LEU A 196 -5.97 -2.80 -17.50
CA LEU A 196 -5.74 -4.15 -16.99
C LEU A 196 -6.84 -5.12 -17.45
N LEU A 197 -8.10 -4.70 -17.38
CA LEU A 197 -9.24 -5.51 -17.82
C LEU A 197 -9.24 -5.71 -19.35
N ILE A 198 -9.03 -4.64 -20.13
CA ILE A 198 -9.07 -4.68 -21.61
C ILE A 198 -7.94 -5.54 -22.20
N LEU A 199 -6.70 -5.37 -21.73
CA LEU A 199 -5.55 -6.11 -22.29
C LEU A 199 -5.67 -7.63 -22.10
N HIS A 200 -6.38 -8.05 -21.05
CA HIS A 200 -6.67 -9.46 -20.77
C HIS A 200 -7.88 -10.02 -21.51
N GLU A 201 -8.72 -9.19 -22.13
CA GLU A 201 -9.73 -9.65 -23.10
C GLU A 201 -9.05 -10.00 -24.43
N SER A 202 -8.17 -9.12 -24.94
CA SER A 202 -7.49 -9.32 -26.23
C SER A 202 -6.51 -10.51 -26.26
N SER A 203 -6.00 -10.94 -25.10
CA SER A 203 -5.10 -12.09 -24.99
C SER A 203 -5.83 -13.43 -24.87
N ALA A 204 -7.13 -13.42 -24.52
CA ALA A 204 -7.96 -14.63 -24.42
C ALA A 204 -8.55 -15.06 -25.78
N ASP A 205 -8.70 -14.13 -26.72
CA ASP A 205 -9.21 -14.39 -28.08
C ASP A 205 -8.14 -14.87 -29.08
N GLY A 206 -6.86 -14.89 -28.69
CA GLY A 206 -5.73 -15.34 -29.54
C GLY A 206 -5.43 -16.85 -29.50
N HIS A 207 -6.25 -17.64 -28.83
CA HIS A 207 -6.14 -19.10 -28.74
C HIS A 207 -7.43 -19.79 -29.20
N LYS A 208 -7.82 -19.54 -30.45
CA LYS A 208 -8.78 -20.34 -31.20
C LYS A 208 -8.17 -20.82 -32.50
#